data_AF-A0AAV2Z1U7-F1
#
_entry.id   AF-A0AAV2Z1U7-F1
#
_cell.length_a   1.000
_cell.length_b   1.000
_cell.length_c   1.000
_cell.angle_alpha   90.00
_cell.angle_beta   90.00
_cell.angle_gamma   90.00
#
_symmetry.space_group_name_H-M   'P 1'
#
loop_
_entity.id
_entity.type
_entity.pdbx_description
1 polymer ?
#
loop_
_entity_poly.entity_id
_entity_poly.type
_entity_poly.pdbx_seq_one_letter_code
_entity_poly.pdbx_strand_id
1 'polypeptide(L)'
;MKKNWIEEDDLAFLQQVNADTPFSAKHGHVMEAWDGVSSKLRALGGFSRDNFDGKKAQNRFSALLTKHSKADIASGLASGISEAYAEKRQLLDKLASLVHDYKQAELAHAAEEKR
;
A
#
# COMPACT_ATOMS: atom_id res chain seq x y z
N MET A 1 -21.46 10.44 7.32
CA MET A 1 -20.16 10.69 8.00
C MET A 1 -19.08 9.86 7.32
N LYS A 2 -17.94 10.45 6.93
CA LYS A 2 -16.79 9.66 6.43
C LYS A 2 -16.24 8.87 7.61
N LYS A 3 -16.36 7.54 7.59
CA LYS A 3 -15.67 6.67 8.57
C LYS A 3 -14.17 7.01 8.50
N ASN A 4 -13.48 7.17 9.63
CA ASN A 4 -12.02 7.30 9.62
C ASN A 4 -11.40 5.91 9.36
N TRP A 5 -10.22 5.89 8.75
CA TRP A 5 -9.50 4.62 8.55
C TRP A 5 -9.00 4.18 9.92
N ILE A 6 -9.31 2.94 10.29
CA ILE A 6 -8.78 2.32 11.50
C ILE A 6 -7.49 1.57 11.16
N GLU A 7 -6.66 1.32 12.17
CA GLU A 7 -5.34 0.72 11.97
C GLU A 7 -5.46 -0.72 11.46
N GLU A 8 -6.50 -1.45 11.86
CA GLU A 8 -6.79 -2.82 11.44
C GLU A 8 -7.18 -2.89 9.95
N ASP A 9 -8.00 -1.95 9.47
CA ASP A 9 -8.38 -1.82 8.05
C ASP A 9 -7.13 -1.49 7.21
N ASP A 10 -6.26 -0.59 7.70
CA ASP A 10 -5.00 -0.25 7.01
C ASP A 10 -4.05 -1.46 6.98
N LEU A 11 -3.96 -2.22 8.07
CA LEU A 11 -3.10 -3.40 8.15
C LEU A 11 -3.57 -4.49 7.18
N ALA A 12 -4.86 -4.84 7.20
CA ALA A 12 -5.44 -5.81 6.26
C ALA A 12 -5.27 -5.33 4.80
N PHE A 13 -5.47 -4.04 4.55
CA PHE A 13 -5.24 -3.43 3.24
C PHE A 13 -3.79 -3.59 2.78
N LEU A 14 -2.82 -3.24 3.62
CA LEU A 14 -1.40 -3.33 3.29
C LEU A 14 -0.93 -4.78 3.12
N GLN A 15 -1.48 -5.72 3.90
CA GLN A 15 -1.21 -7.15 3.74
C GLN A 15 -1.65 -7.64 2.36
N GLN A 16 -2.86 -7.24 1.92
CA GLN A 16 -3.37 -7.59 0.59
C GLN A 16 -2.54 -6.93 -0.52
N VAL A 17 -2.11 -5.67 -0.34
CA VAL A 17 -1.22 -4.99 -1.29
C VAL A 17 0.15 -5.67 -1.37
N ASN A 18 0.70 -6.14 -0.26
CA ASN A 18 1.95 -6.91 -0.26
C ASN A 18 1.79 -8.30 -0.91
N ALA A 19 0.62 -8.93 -0.81
CA ALA A 19 0.35 -10.21 -1.43
C ALA A 19 0.14 -10.10 -2.95
N ASP A 20 -0.60 -9.08 -3.40
CA ASP A 20 -0.98 -8.93 -4.81
C ASP A 20 -0.06 -8.00 -5.62
N THR A 21 0.80 -7.24 -4.93
CA THR A 21 1.73 -6.27 -5.51
C THR A 21 1.13 -5.47 -6.68
N PRO A 22 -0.03 -4.80 -6.51
CA PRO A 22 -0.78 -4.20 -7.62
C PRO A 22 -0.01 -3.08 -8.34
N PHE A 23 1.01 -2.52 -7.68
CA PHE A 23 1.91 -1.50 -8.23
C PHE A 23 2.96 -2.06 -9.20
N SER A 24 3.21 -3.37 -9.21
CA SER A 24 4.13 -4.05 -10.13
C SER A 24 3.42 -4.73 -11.31
N ALA A 25 2.12 -4.45 -11.48
CA ALA A 25 1.38 -4.97 -12.62
C ALA A 25 1.87 -4.34 -13.92
N LYS A 26 1.76 -5.09 -15.02
CA LYS A 26 2.14 -4.63 -16.36
C LYS A 26 1.50 -3.29 -16.69
N HIS A 27 2.20 -2.48 -17.50
CA HIS A 27 1.68 -1.21 -17.99
C HIS A 27 0.29 -1.40 -18.61
N GLY A 28 -0.68 -0.58 -18.20
CA GLY A 28 -2.09 -0.70 -18.59
C GLY A 28 -2.97 -1.59 -17.70
N HIS A 29 -2.39 -2.48 -16.89
CA HIS A 29 -3.13 -3.40 -16.00
C HIS A 29 -3.08 -3.01 -14.51
N VAL A 30 -2.38 -1.93 -14.17
CA VAL A 30 -2.23 -1.47 -12.78
C VAL A 30 -3.57 -1.24 -12.11
N MET A 31 -4.52 -0.59 -12.79
CA MET A 31 -5.85 -0.33 -12.22
C MET A 31 -6.67 -1.61 -12.01
N GLU A 32 -6.55 -2.59 -12.91
CA GLU A 32 -7.19 -3.90 -12.77
C GLU A 32 -6.65 -4.65 -11.54
N ALA A 33 -5.34 -4.58 -11.31
CA ALA A 33 -4.73 -5.17 -10.12
C ALA A 33 -5.21 -4.49 -8.82
N TRP A 34 -5.35 -3.16 -8.82
CA TRP A 34 -5.94 -2.43 -7.69
C TRP A 34 -7.42 -2.77 -7.48
N ASP A 35 -8.19 -2.95 -8.54
CA ASP A 35 -9.58 -3.41 -8.45
C ASP A 35 -9.66 -4.83 -7.88
N GLY A 36 -8.71 -5.70 -8.22
CA GLY A 36 -8.53 -7.03 -7.63
C GLY A 36 -8.34 -6.96 -6.11
N VAL A 37 -7.40 -6.12 -5.64
CA VAL A 37 -7.17 -5.89 -4.20
C VAL A 37 -8.44 -5.40 -3.51
N SER A 38 -9.13 -4.41 -4.10
CA SER A 38 -10.37 -3.88 -3.52
C SER A 38 -11.49 -4.93 -3.43
N SER A 39 -11.55 -5.85 -4.40
CA SER A 39 -12.55 -6.91 -4.44
C SER A 39 -12.28 -7.99 -3.40
N LYS A 40 -11.01 -8.37 -3.20
CA LYS A 40 -10.62 -9.31 -2.13
C LYS A 40 -10.89 -8.75 -0.74
N LEU A 41 -10.59 -7.47 -0.51
CA LEU A 41 -10.86 -6.83 0.78
C LEU A 41 -12.35 -6.69 1.07
N ARG A 42 -13.18 -6.47 0.04
CA ARG A 42 -14.65 -6.50 0.19
C ARG A 42 -15.18 -7.90 0.49
N ALA A 43 -14.52 -8.95 -0.01
CA ALA A 43 -14.85 -10.34 0.31
C ALA A 43 -14.35 -10.78 1.69
N LEU A 44 -13.31 -10.13 2.21
CA LEU A 44 -12.80 -10.32 3.56
C LEU A 44 -13.79 -9.66 4.55
N GLY A 45 -14.76 -10.45 5.04
CA GLY A 45 -15.72 -9.97 6.03
C GLY A 45 -15.01 -9.28 7.20
N GLY A 46 -15.32 -8.01 7.45
CA GLY A 46 -14.64 -7.19 8.46
C GLY A 46 -14.03 -5.90 7.92
N PHE A 47 -13.89 -5.74 6.59
CA PHE A 47 -13.45 -4.47 6.02
C PHE A 47 -14.55 -3.42 6.09
N SER A 48 -14.28 -2.33 6.82
CA SER A 48 -15.31 -1.37 7.23
C SER A 48 -15.79 -0.43 6.11
N ARG A 49 -15.24 -0.55 4.90
CA ARG A 49 -15.36 0.44 3.83
C ARG A 49 -16.29 -0.01 2.71
N ASP A 50 -17.52 0.49 2.79
CA ASP A 50 -18.47 0.41 1.69
C ASP A 50 -17.94 1.21 0.48
N ASN A 51 -18.16 0.67 -0.73
CA ASN A 51 -17.73 1.27 -2.01
C ASN A 51 -16.21 1.50 -2.11
N PHE A 52 -15.39 0.61 -1.58
CA PHE A 52 -13.94 0.63 -1.83
C PHE A 52 -13.62 0.06 -3.22
N ASP A 53 -12.94 0.86 -4.04
CA ASP A 53 -12.58 0.56 -5.44
C ASP A 53 -11.06 0.71 -5.63
N GLY A 54 -10.52 0.25 -6.76
CA GLY A 54 -9.08 0.27 -7.03
C GLY A 54 -8.49 1.67 -6.98
N LYS A 55 -9.23 2.71 -7.40
CA LYS A 55 -8.77 4.09 -7.33
C LYS A 55 -8.61 4.57 -5.89
N LYS A 56 -9.56 4.23 -5.01
CA LYS A 56 -9.47 4.53 -3.57
C LYS A 56 -8.34 3.73 -2.91
N ALA A 57 -8.13 2.48 -3.33
CA ALA A 57 -7.01 1.65 -2.88
C ALA A 57 -5.67 2.31 -3.22
N GLN A 58 -5.45 2.66 -4.48
CA GLN A 58 -4.22 3.33 -4.92
C GLN A 58 -3.98 4.66 -4.20
N ASN A 59 -5.03 5.48 -4.05
CA ASN A 59 -4.93 6.75 -3.33
C ASN A 59 -4.60 6.55 -1.85
N ARG A 60 -5.21 5.55 -1.20
CA ARG A 60 -4.93 5.23 0.20
C ARG A 60 -3.49 4.76 0.37
N PHE A 61 -3.01 3.88 -0.50
CA PHE A 61 -1.63 3.40 -0.49
C PHE A 61 -0.63 4.56 -0.63
N SER A 62 -0.83 5.44 -1.61
CA SER A 62 0.01 6.63 -1.81
C SER A 62 0.03 7.55 -0.59
N ALA A 63 -1.13 7.76 0.05
CA ALA A 63 -1.23 8.56 1.26
C ALA A 63 -0.50 7.91 2.45
N LEU A 64 -0.58 6.59 2.60
CA LEU A 64 0.12 5.85 3.65
C LEU A 64 1.64 5.91 3.47
N LEU A 65 2.15 5.68 2.26
CA LEU A 65 3.59 5.80 1.97
C LEU A 65 4.10 7.23 2.20
N THR A 66 3.33 8.25 1.78
CA THR A 66 3.71 9.65 1.99
C THR A 66 3.74 10.00 3.48
N LYS A 67 2.77 9.51 4.26
CA LYS A 67 2.73 9.70 5.71
C LYS A 67 3.91 9.00 6.38
N HIS A 68 4.22 7.77 5.96
CA HIS A 68 5.33 6.97 6.49
C HIS A 68 6.69 7.64 6.26
N SER A 69 6.97 8.05 5.02
CA SER A 69 8.19 8.78 4.67
C SER A 69 8.38 10.08 5.46
N LYS A 70 7.28 10.76 5.84
CA LYS A 70 7.31 11.95 6.71
C LYS A 70 7.43 11.61 8.21
N ALA A 71 6.94 10.45 8.63
CA ALA A 71 6.97 9.99 10.02
C ALA A 71 8.37 9.50 10.45
N ASP A 72 9.15 8.94 9.52
CA ASP A 72 10.56 8.58 9.77
C ASP A 72 11.44 9.80 10.12
N ILE A 73 11.00 11.01 9.76
CA ILE A 73 11.67 12.27 10.13
C ILE A 73 11.28 12.72 11.55
N ALA A 74 10.18 12.20 12.13
CA ALA A 74 9.54 12.80 13.30
C ALA A 74 9.40 11.89 14.55
N SER A 75 9.74 10.59 14.51
CA SER A 75 9.47 9.70 15.66
C SER A 75 10.64 8.75 15.99
N GLY A 76 11.54 9.25 16.82
CA GLY A 76 12.02 8.49 17.96
C GLY A 76 11.12 8.80 19.15
N LEU A 77 10.82 7.78 19.97
CA LEU A 77 10.10 7.84 21.26
C LEU A 77 8.57 7.69 21.20
N ALA A 78 8.10 6.49 21.55
CA ALA A 78 7.03 6.27 22.53
C ALA A 78 6.96 4.77 22.90
N SER A 79 7.27 4.44 24.16
CA SER A 79 6.99 3.12 24.74
C SER A 79 5.48 2.98 24.90
N GLY A 80 4.82 2.12 24.12
CA GLY A 80 3.36 1.96 24.11
C GLY A 80 2.73 1.82 22.72
N ILE A 81 3.54 1.59 21.67
CA ILE A 81 3.04 1.31 20.32
C ILE A 81 2.29 -0.03 20.30
N SER A 82 1.06 -0.04 19.77
CA SER A 82 0.30 -1.27 19.58
C SER A 82 0.99 -2.19 18.55
N GLU A 83 0.84 -3.50 18.72
CA GLU A 83 1.45 -4.51 17.83
C GLU A 83 1.04 -4.29 16.37
N ALA A 84 -0.23 -3.99 16.12
CA ALA A 84 -0.75 -3.66 14.78
C ALA A 84 -0.08 -2.42 14.15
N TYR A 85 0.26 -1.40 14.95
CA TYR A 85 0.97 -0.23 14.43
C TYR A 85 2.42 -0.58 14.08
N ALA A 86 3.09 -1.40 14.89
CA ALA A 86 4.45 -1.85 14.61
C ALA A 86 4.50 -2.71 13.33
N GLU A 87 3.59 -3.67 13.19
CA GLU A 87 3.46 -4.50 11.99
C GLU A 87 3.17 -3.65 10.74
N LYS A 88 2.23 -2.70 10.84
CA LYS A 88 1.94 -1.77 9.75
C LYS A 88 3.17 -0.96 9.35
N ARG A 89 3.96 -0.48 10.31
CA ARG A 89 5.19 0.27 10.02
C ARG A 89 6.19 -0.59 9.24
N GLN A 90 6.47 -1.81 9.73
CA GLN A 90 7.37 -2.75 9.04
C GLN A 90 6.88 -3.09 7.63
N LEU A 91 5.56 -3.23 7.46
CA LEU A 91 4.96 -3.52 6.17
C LEU A 91 5.06 -2.33 5.22
N LEU A 92 4.92 -1.10 5.73
CA LEU A 92 5.14 0.13 4.96
C LEU A 92 6.60 0.31 4.55
N ASP A 93 7.56 0.00 5.43
CA ASP A 93 8.99 0.00 5.11
C ASP A 93 9.27 -0.96 3.94
N LYS A 94 8.82 -2.21 4.06
CA LYS A 94 8.97 -3.23 3.02
C LYS A 94 8.33 -2.81 1.70
N LEU A 95 7.09 -2.32 1.74
CA LEU A 95 6.36 -1.91 0.53
C LEU A 95 7.00 -0.68 -0.13
N ALA A 96 7.54 0.25 0.65
CA ALA A 96 8.28 1.40 0.12
C ALA A 96 9.54 0.96 -0.65
N SER A 97 10.31 0.01 -0.08
CA SER A 97 11.46 -0.59 -0.76
C SER A 97 11.04 -1.30 -2.05
N LEU A 98 10.01 -2.15 -2.02
CA LEU A 98 9.53 -2.86 -3.21
C LEU A 98 9.08 -1.91 -4.33
N VAL A 99 8.39 -0.82 -3.97
CA VAL A 99 7.98 0.20 -4.95
C VAL A 99 9.20 0.93 -5.53
N HIS A 100 10.22 1.20 -4.72
CA HIS A 100 11.46 1.80 -5.19
C HIS A 100 12.20 0.87 -6.15
N ASP A 101 12.40 -0.39 -5.77
CA ASP A 101 13.10 -1.39 -6.56
C ASP A 101 12.40 -1.63 -7.90
N TYR A 102 11.06 -1.75 -7.90
CA TYR A 102 10.28 -1.91 -9.13
C TYR A 102 10.45 -0.70 -10.06
N LYS A 103 10.43 0.52 -9.52
CA LYS A 103 10.68 1.72 -10.34
C LYS A 103 12.09 1.74 -10.93
N GLN A 104 13.11 1.31 -10.19
CA GLN A 104 14.47 1.22 -10.72
C GLN A 104 14.58 0.16 -11.82
N ALA A 105 13.95 -1.00 -11.64
CA ALA A 105 13.91 -2.07 -12.63
C ALA A 105 13.21 -1.63 -13.93
N GLU A 106 12.05 -0.98 -13.83
CA GLU A 106 11.33 -0.43 -14.99
C GLU A 106 12.18 0.61 -15.74
N LEU A 107 12.88 1.49 -15.02
CA LEU A 107 13.76 2.49 -15.63
C LEU A 107 14.97 1.84 -16.32
N ALA A 108 15.55 0.81 -15.73
CA ALA A 108 16.65 0.05 -16.33
C ALA A 108 16.20 -0.67 -17.62
N HIS A 109 15.05 -1.35 -17.58
CA HIS A 109 14.49 -2.01 -18.76
C HIS A 109 14.19 -1.01 -19.88
N ALA A 110 13.57 0.12 -19.55
CA ALA A 110 13.28 1.17 -20.52
C ALA A 110 14.54 1.85 -21.10
N ALA A 111 15.67 1.81 -20.39
CA ALA A 111 16.95 2.31 -20.88
C ALA A 111 17.66 1.30 -21.80
N GLU A 112 17.50 0.00 -21.54
CA GLU A 112 18.02 -1.08 -22.39
C GLU A 112 17.25 -1.21 -23.71
N GLU A 113 15.92 -1.06 -23.72
CA GLU A 113 15.10 -1.09 -24.96
C GLU A 113 15.36 0.07 -25.92
N LYS A 114 16.03 1.13 -25.47
CA LYS A 114 16.35 2.33 -26.28
C LYS A 114 17.77 2.31 -26.87
N ARG A 115 18.53 1.23 -26.68
CA ARG A 115 19.86 1.02 -27.27
C ARG A 115 19.80 0.15 -28.51
#